data_AF-A0A6H2H274-F1
#
_entry.id   AF-A0A6H2H274-F1
#
_cell.length_a   1.000
_cell.length_b   1.000
_cell.length_c   1.000
_cell.angle_alpha   90.00
_cell.angle_beta   90.00
_cell.angle_gamma   90.00
#
_symmetry.space_group_name_H-M   'P 1'
#
loop_
_entity.id
_entity.type
_entity.pdbx_description
1 polymer ?
#
loop_
_entity_poly.entity_id
_entity_poly.type
_entity_poly.pdbx_seq_one_letter_code
_entity_poly.pdbx_strand_id
1 'polypeptide(L)'
;MKKGKQAAAVIALAAAIGVGTQWQAIQATWSGEAYASSAGTTASVGTVPGTADDPVVTKSYVDQKIAEALKGGAVAPTSTPSPTQSPTSAPTATPGSSAGGSTDDGGIKVINVPAGKTLIAADGAEVVVRGGKAVAYSPDSNGIADVTDGVDIKSGASVPQNHLILFPRGGRGVGSAEGMKTGLTVMVRGAYEIKTIEK
;
A
#
# COMPACT_ATOMS: atom_id res chain seq x y z
N MET A 1 38.74 -2.27 56.98
CA MET A 1 39.12 -0.92 56.50
C MET A 1 38.53 -0.67 55.12
N LYS A 2 37.96 0.53 54.98
CA LYS A 2 37.59 1.35 53.80
C LYS A 2 37.50 0.74 52.38
N LYS A 3 36.29 0.84 51.83
CA LYS A 3 35.95 0.90 50.39
C LYS A 3 36.69 2.07 49.71
N GLY A 4 37.34 1.83 48.57
CA GLY A 4 37.93 2.86 47.72
C GLY A 4 36.88 3.48 46.79
N LYS A 5 36.68 4.79 46.91
CA LYS A 5 35.84 5.62 46.03
C LYS A 5 36.63 6.04 44.78
N GLN A 6 35.88 6.19 43.70
CA GLN A 6 36.22 6.85 42.43
C GLN A 6 36.79 8.27 42.61
N ALA A 7 37.69 8.69 41.71
CA ALA A 7 37.83 10.09 41.29
C ALA A 7 38.53 10.17 39.92
N ALA A 8 37.81 10.71 38.94
CA ALA A 8 38.34 11.15 37.65
C ALA A 8 39.09 12.48 37.81
N ALA A 9 40.17 12.67 37.05
CA ALA A 9 40.73 13.99 36.76
C ALA A 9 41.32 13.99 35.35
N VAL A 10 40.68 14.77 34.49
CA VAL A 10 41.08 15.12 33.12
C VAL A 10 42.19 16.16 33.20
N ILE A 11 43.30 15.95 32.51
CA ILE A 11 44.21 17.02 32.09
C ILE A 11 44.54 16.79 30.62
N ALA A 12 43.96 17.64 29.78
CA ALA A 12 44.36 17.81 28.39
C ALA A 12 45.55 18.76 28.33
N LEU A 13 46.59 18.39 27.57
CA LEU A 13 47.57 19.33 27.04
C LEU A 13 47.75 19.03 25.55
N ALA A 14 47.26 19.96 24.73
CA ALA A 14 47.46 19.97 23.29
C ALA A 14 48.78 20.69 22.95
N ALA A 15 49.61 20.07 22.12
CA ALA A 15 50.53 20.75 21.20
C ALA A 15 51.20 19.72 20.27
N ALA A 16 50.78 19.69 19.00
CA ALA A 16 51.67 19.50 17.85
C ALA A 16 50.87 19.68 16.55
N ILE A 17 51.17 20.79 15.87
CA ILE A 17 50.73 21.15 14.53
C ILE A 17 51.53 20.31 13.53
N GLY A 18 50.85 19.65 12.59
CA GLY A 18 51.47 18.84 11.54
C GLY A 18 50.51 18.65 10.37
N VAL A 19 50.71 19.48 9.34
CA VAL A 19 49.98 19.68 8.08
C VAL A 19 49.48 18.39 7.42
N GLY A 20 48.17 18.34 7.18
CA GLY A 20 47.49 17.31 6.38
C GLY A 20 46.09 17.80 6.01
N THR A 21 46.02 18.77 5.10
CA THR A 21 44.77 19.26 4.52
C THR A 21 44.05 18.14 3.79
N GLN A 22 42.90 17.69 4.30
CA GLN A 22 41.73 17.20 3.55
C GLN A 22 40.61 16.84 4.55
N TRP A 23 39.38 17.23 4.19
CA TRP A 23 38.11 17.12 4.94
C TRP A 23 37.88 18.05 6.14
N GLN A 24 37.32 19.22 5.85
CA GLN A 24 36.38 19.89 6.75
C GLN A 24 35.12 20.32 6.00
N ALA A 25 34.01 19.71 6.42
CA ALA A 25 32.69 20.27 6.65
C ALA A 25 32.11 21.28 5.65
N ILE A 26 31.00 20.83 5.04
CA ILE A 26 29.90 21.67 4.57
C ILE A 26 29.40 22.50 5.76
N GLN A 27 29.64 23.81 5.73
CA GLN A 27 28.88 24.77 6.52
C GLN A 27 28.01 25.59 5.57
N ALA A 28 26.71 25.34 5.65
CA ALA A 28 25.68 26.11 4.98
C ALA A 28 25.65 27.53 5.56
N THR A 29 25.96 28.53 4.74
CA THR A 29 25.69 29.94 5.04
C THR A 29 24.34 30.34 4.44
N TRP A 30 23.40 30.56 5.34
CA TRP A 30 22.12 31.24 5.11
C TRP A 30 22.37 32.75 5.03
N SER A 31 22.32 33.34 3.83
CA SER A 31 21.97 34.76 3.59
C SER A 31 21.99 35.09 2.10
N GLY A 32 20.80 35.34 1.54
CA GLY A 32 20.44 36.16 0.37
C GLY A 32 21.42 36.38 -0.80
N GLU A 33 21.00 35.93 -1.98
CA GLU A 33 21.04 36.57 -3.32
C GLU A 33 22.33 37.33 -3.72
N ALA A 34 22.96 37.09 -4.88
CA ALA A 34 22.32 37.29 -6.18
C ALA A 34 23.26 37.03 -7.42
N TYR A 35 22.61 37.11 -8.60
CA TYR A 35 23.07 37.39 -9.98
C TYR A 35 24.10 36.43 -10.66
N ALA A 36 23.67 35.49 -11.53
CA ALA A 36 23.42 35.64 -12.99
C ALA A 36 24.70 36.02 -13.78
N SER A 37 25.11 35.41 -14.90
CA SER A 37 24.48 34.59 -15.94
C SER A 37 25.59 34.06 -16.87
N SER A 38 25.39 32.92 -17.54
CA SER A 38 25.97 32.72 -18.88
C SER A 38 25.12 31.75 -19.71
N ALA A 39 24.77 32.24 -20.90
CA ALA A 39 24.21 31.64 -22.12
C ALA A 39 23.94 30.11 -22.07
N GLY A 40 22.77 29.62 -22.43
CA GLY A 40 22.02 29.97 -23.64
C GLY A 40 21.87 28.73 -24.51
N THR A 41 20.91 27.87 -24.16
CA THR A 41 20.23 26.96 -25.09
C THR A 41 18.80 26.86 -24.61
N THR A 42 17.92 27.62 -25.25
CA THR A 42 16.47 27.44 -25.14
C THR A 42 16.13 26.11 -25.78
N ALA A 43 16.18 25.04 -25.00
CA ALA A 43 15.37 23.86 -25.28
C ALA A 43 13.94 24.25 -24.92
N SER A 44 13.04 24.17 -25.89
CA SER A 44 11.60 24.36 -25.70
C SER A 44 11.13 23.61 -24.45
N VAL A 45 10.56 24.33 -23.48
CA VAL A 45 9.75 23.75 -22.41
C VAL A 45 8.42 23.32 -23.03
N GLY A 46 8.49 22.30 -23.88
CA GLY A 46 7.35 21.56 -24.39
C GLY A 46 7.37 20.20 -23.72
N THR A 47 6.43 20.01 -22.79
CA THR A 47 5.92 18.70 -22.33
C THR A 47 6.92 17.56 -22.41
N VAL A 48 7.67 17.34 -21.33
CA VAL A 48 8.44 16.11 -21.15
C VAL A 48 7.43 14.94 -21.16
N PRO A 49 7.49 14.02 -22.13
CA PRO A 49 6.56 12.90 -22.17
C PRO A 49 6.69 12.05 -20.90
N GLY A 50 5.56 11.71 -20.27
CA GLY A 50 5.54 10.92 -19.03
C GLY A 50 5.65 11.73 -17.73
N THR A 51 5.42 13.05 -17.73
CA THR A 51 5.26 13.84 -16.49
C THR A 51 3.95 13.54 -15.78
N ALA A 52 3.87 13.89 -14.48
CA ALA A 52 2.64 13.78 -13.70
C ALA A 52 1.46 14.62 -14.26
N ASP A 53 1.75 15.59 -15.13
CA ASP A 53 0.75 16.39 -15.83
C ASP A 53 0.17 15.70 -17.09
N ASP A 54 0.62 14.48 -17.43
CA ASP A 54 0.09 13.71 -18.56
C ASP A 54 -1.27 13.05 -18.18
N PRO A 55 -2.35 13.29 -18.95
CA PRO A 55 -3.63 12.65 -18.68
C PRO A 55 -3.55 11.12 -18.80
N VAL A 56 -4.02 10.43 -17.76
CA VAL A 56 -4.17 8.97 -17.80
C VAL A 56 -5.34 8.62 -18.74
N VAL A 57 -5.05 7.90 -19.82
CA VAL A 57 -6.05 7.40 -20.77
C VAL A 57 -6.09 5.87 -20.81
N THR A 58 -7.27 5.28 -21.03
CA THR A 58 -7.42 3.83 -21.15
C THR A 58 -7.04 3.34 -22.55
N LYS A 59 -6.58 2.09 -22.66
CA LYS A 59 -6.23 1.47 -23.95
C LYS A 59 -7.36 1.57 -24.99
N SER A 60 -8.62 1.38 -24.57
CA SER A 60 -9.79 1.44 -25.46
C SER A 60 -10.03 2.84 -26.05
N TYR A 61 -9.72 3.91 -25.32
CA TYR A 61 -9.85 5.28 -25.82
C TYR A 61 -8.84 5.57 -26.93
N VAL A 62 -7.59 5.13 -26.73
CA VAL A 62 -6.53 5.25 -27.73
C VAL A 62 -6.86 4.42 -28.97
N ASP A 63 -7.29 3.17 -28.80
CA ASP A 63 -7.68 2.29 -29.90
C ASP A 63 -8.87 2.87 -30.70
N GLN A 64 -9.86 3.46 -30.03
CA GLN A 64 -10.99 4.11 -30.68
C GLN A 64 -10.54 5.31 -31.53
N LYS A 65 -9.66 6.16 -31.00
CA LYS A 65 -9.17 7.35 -31.72
C LYS A 65 -8.28 6.99 -32.90
N ILE A 66 -7.48 5.93 -32.78
CA ILE A 66 -6.72 5.38 -33.91
C ILE A 66 -7.68 4.83 -34.97
N ALA A 67 -8.72 4.10 -34.58
CA ALA A 67 -9.71 3.57 -35.52
C ALA A 67 -10.51 4.68 -36.22
N GLU A 68 -10.82 5.78 -35.53
CA GLU A 68 -11.43 6.98 -36.11
C GLU A 68 -10.46 7.68 -37.09
N ALA A 69 -9.19 7.82 -36.71
CA ALA A 69 -8.16 8.47 -37.53
C ALA A 69 -7.80 7.67 -38.79
N LEU A 70 -7.71 6.34 -38.71
CA LEU A 70 -7.44 5.46 -39.86
C LEU A 70 -8.59 5.45 -40.88
N LYS A 71 -9.82 5.81 -40.47
CA LYS A 71 -10.98 5.91 -41.35
C LYS A 71 -11.11 7.27 -42.06
N GLY A 72 -10.21 8.22 -41.79
CA GLY A 72 -10.22 9.58 -42.34
C GLY A 72 -9.73 9.73 -43.77
N GLY A 73 -10.15 8.84 -44.68
CA GLY A 73 -9.73 8.83 -46.08
C GLY A 73 -10.80 8.37 -47.07
N ALA A 74 -12.09 8.54 -46.80
CA ALA A 74 -13.17 8.55 -47.80
C ALA A 74 -14.53 8.88 -47.14
N VAL A 75 -15.35 9.64 -47.85
CA VAL A 75 -16.72 10.03 -47.51
C VAL A 75 -17.70 8.82 -47.47
N ALA A 76 -18.54 8.79 -46.42
CA ALA A 76 -19.84 8.12 -46.10
C ALA A 76 -20.54 7.10 -47.07
N PRO A 77 -21.54 6.26 -46.66
CA PRO A 77 -22.33 6.29 -45.41
C PRO A 77 -22.58 4.93 -44.68
N THR A 78 -23.12 5.04 -43.45
CA THR A 78 -23.99 4.08 -42.71
C THR A 78 -23.54 2.63 -42.50
N SER A 79 -23.14 2.34 -41.25
CA SER A 79 -23.77 1.26 -40.46
C SER A 79 -23.48 1.49 -38.97
N THR A 80 -24.56 1.81 -38.25
CA THR A 80 -24.60 1.88 -36.79
C THR A 80 -24.79 0.47 -36.24
N PRO A 81 -23.84 -0.07 -35.47
CA PRO A 81 -24.17 -0.95 -34.36
C PRO A 81 -24.14 -0.14 -33.06
N SER A 82 -25.27 -0.16 -32.37
CA SER A 82 -25.49 0.40 -31.04
C SER A 82 -24.57 -0.24 -29.99
N PRO A 83 -23.92 0.52 -29.10
CA PRO A 83 -23.64 0.05 -27.76
C PRO A 83 -24.78 0.55 -26.85
N THR A 84 -25.81 -0.27 -26.69
CA THR A 84 -26.55 -0.25 -25.44
C THR A 84 -25.63 -0.88 -24.39
N GLN A 85 -25.03 -0.04 -23.56
CA GLN A 85 -24.91 -0.28 -22.13
C GLN A 85 -24.54 1.03 -21.42
N SER A 86 -25.57 1.60 -20.79
CA SER A 86 -25.48 2.68 -19.81
C SER A 86 -24.53 2.31 -18.67
N PRO A 87 -23.74 3.25 -18.12
CA PRO A 87 -23.16 3.09 -16.80
C PRO A 87 -24.24 3.43 -15.77
N THR A 88 -25.12 2.49 -15.47
CA THR A 88 -25.97 2.56 -14.27
C THR A 88 -25.81 1.28 -13.50
N SER A 89 -24.98 1.33 -12.46
CA SER A 89 -25.20 0.65 -11.18
C SER A 89 -24.22 1.22 -10.17
N ALA A 90 -24.67 2.26 -9.45
CA ALA A 90 -24.21 2.46 -8.09
C ALA A 90 -24.49 1.16 -7.30
N PRO A 91 -23.58 0.66 -6.46
CA PRO A 91 -23.87 -0.50 -5.65
C PRO A 91 -24.81 -0.08 -4.52
N THR A 92 -26.11 -0.29 -4.72
CA THR A 92 -27.08 -0.37 -3.63
C THR A 92 -26.82 -1.69 -2.90
N ALA A 93 -26.31 -1.60 -1.68
CA ALA A 93 -26.10 -2.76 -0.81
C ALA A 93 -27.46 -3.33 -0.38
N THR A 94 -27.82 -4.49 -0.94
CA THR A 94 -28.83 -5.38 -0.37
C THR A 94 -28.10 -6.57 0.25
N PRO A 95 -28.26 -6.85 1.56
CA PRO A 95 -27.56 -7.95 2.22
C PRO A 95 -28.23 -9.28 1.88
N GLY A 96 -27.69 -9.97 0.87
CA GLY A 96 -28.01 -11.36 0.55
C GLY A 96 -26.92 -12.29 1.07
N SER A 97 -27.22 -13.06 2.11
CA SER A 97 -26.36 -14.11 2.66
C SER A 97 -26.18 -15.24 1.64
N SER A 98 -25.05 -15.24 0.95
CA SER A 98 -24.53 -16.38 0.19
C SER A 98 -23.13 -16.69 0.73
N ALA A 99 -22.83 -17.97 0.95
CA ALA A 99 -21.53 -18.44 1.40
C ALA A 99 -20.44 -17.92 0.45
N GLY A 100 -19.78 -16.84 0.88
CA GLY A 100 -19.10 -15.89 0.02
C GLY A 100 -17.63 -16.20 -0.12
N GLY A 101 -17.29 -16.98 -1.14
CA GLY A 101 -15.97 -16.96 -1.75
C GLY A 101 -15.87 -15.80 -2.73
N SER A 102 -14.82 -15.00 -2.63
CA SER A 102 -14.54 -13.90 -3.56
C SER A 102 -13.50 -14.31 -4.59
N THR A 103 -13.78 -14.02 -5.86
CA THR A 103 -12.79 -14.13 -6.95
C THR A 103 -11.86 -12.92 -6.97
N ASP A 104 -10.63 -13.16 -7.40
CA ASP A 104 -9.59 -12.15 -7.47
C ASP A 104 -9.78 -11.22 -8.67
N ASP A 105 -9.96 -9.93 -8.38
CA ASP A 105 -10.18 -8.86 -9.39
C ASP A 105 -9.06 -7.81 -9.34
N GLY A 106 -7.96 -8.10 -8.63
CA GLY A 106 -6.78 -7.23 -8.49
C GLY A 106 -6.98 -5.96 -7.64
N GLY A 107 -8.22 -5.52 -7.42
CA GLY A 107 -8.58 -4.36 -6.62
C GLY A 107 -8.70 -4.62 -5.11
N ILE A 108 -8.69 -3.54 -4.32
CA ILE A 108 -8.90 -3.58 -2.87
C ILE A 108 -10.39 -3.47 -2.56
N LYS A 109 -10.91 -4.35 -1.70
CA LYS A 109 -12.32 -4.38 -1.28
C LYS A 109 -12.43 -4.14 0.23
N VAL A 110 -13.43 -3.37 0.65
CA VAL A 110 -13.75 -3.18 2.08
C VAL A 110 -14.84 -4.16 2.47
N ILE A 111 -14.53 -5.07 3.38
CA ILE A 111 -15.40 -6.19 3.78
C ILE A 111 -15.72 -6.08 5.27
N ASN A 112 -16.98 -6.36 5.61
CA ASN A 112 -17.39 -6.52 6.99
C ASN A 112 -17.44 -8.02 7.34
N VAL A 113 -16.53 -8.47 8.20
CA VAL A 113 -16.48 -9.85 8.71
C VAL A 113 -17.37 -9.92 9.95
N PRO A 114 -18.47 -10.69 9.96
CA PRO A 114 -19.35 -10.77 11.12
C PRO A 114 -18.63 -11.31 12.37
N ALA A 115 -19.17 -10.98 13.54
CA ALA A 115 -18.69 -11.54 14.81
C ALA A 115 -18.76 -13.08 14.79
N GLY A 116 -17.72 -13.73 15.32
CA GLY A 116 -17.58 -15.19 15.31
C GLY A 116 -17.17 -15.80 13.95
N LYS A 117 -16.92 -14.97 12.93
CA LYS A 117 -16.39 -15.41 11.63
C LYS A 117 -14.94 -15.00 11.45
N THR A 118 -14.27 -15.73 10.56
CA THR A 118 -12.89 -15.52 10.15
C THR A 118 -12.86 -15.32 8.64
N LEU A 119 -12.15 -14.28 8.21
CA LEU A 119 -11.76 -14.14 6.81
C LEU A 119 -10.53 -15.00 6.56
N ILE A 120 -10.67 -15.99 5.69
CA ILE A 120 -9.60 -16.86 5.24
C ILE A 120 -9.09 -16.33 3.91
N ALA A 121 -7.84 -15.92 3.91
CA ALA A 121 -7.12 -15.43 2.74
C ALA A 121 -6.76 -16.59 1.80
N ALA A 122 -6.82 -16.33 0.49
CA ALA A 122 -6.18 -17.17 -0.52
C ALA A 122 -4.67 -16.87 -0.62
N ASP A 123 -3.97 -17.65 -1.43
CA ASP A 123 -2.55 -17.46 -1.74
C ASP A 123 -2.30 -16.06 -2.31
N GLY A 124 -1.32 -15.34 -1.75
CA GLY A 124 -0.94 -14.01 -2.20
C GLY A 124 -1.87 -12.88 -1.78
N ALA A 125 -2.92 -13.16 -0.99
CA ALA A 125 -3.80 -12.11 -0.52
C ALA A 125 -3.14 -11.21 0.55
N GLU A 126 -3.64 -9.99 0.65
CA GLU A 126 -3.21 -8.97 1.60
C GLU A 126 -4.43 -8.45 2.35
N VAL A 127 -4.31 -8.29 3.66
CA VAL A 127 -5.41 -7.80 4.51
C VAL A 127 -4.92 -6.71 5.44
N VAL A 128 -5.75 -5.69 5.63
CA VAL A 128 -5.58 -4.65 6.64
C VAL A 128 -6.82 -4.59 7.51
N VAL A 129 -6.66 -4.78 8.82
CA VAL A 129 -7.77 -4.61 9.77
C VAL A 129 -8.00 -3.12 10.00
N ARG A 130 -9.16 -2.60 9.59
CA ARG A 130 -9.54 -1.18 9.72
C ARG A 130 -10.44 -0.92 10.91
N GLY A 131 -11.20 -1.90 11.36
CA GLY A 131 -12.18 -1.77 12.45
C GLY A 131 -12.36 -3.06 13.23
N GLY A 132 -12.65 -2.92 14.54
CA GLY A 132 -12.87 -4.05 15.45
C GLY A 132 -11.62 -4.54 16.17
N LYS A 133 -11.73 -5.70 16.83
CA LYS A 133 -10.63 -6.38 17.52
C LYS A 133 -10.40 -7.71 16.82
N ALA A 134 -9.28 -7.83 16.13
CA ALA A 134 -8.96 -9.00 15.33
C ALA A 134 -7.97 -9.93 16.06
N VAL A 135 -8.11 -11.22 15.78
CA VAL A 135 -7.18 -12.29 16.17
C VAL A 135 -6.72 -13.03 14.93
N ALA A 136 -5.45 -13.45 14.94
CA ALA A 136 -4.87 -14.23 13.87
C ALA A 136 -5.45 -15.65 13.88
N TYR A 137 -5.63 -16.22 12.69
CA TYR A 137 -5.93 -17.62 12.50
C TYR A 137 -4.87 -18.25 11.61
N SER A 138 -4.30 -19.35 12.10
CA SER A 138 -3.44 -20.23 11.31
C SER A 138 -3.67 -21.69 11.76
N PRO A 139 -3.75 -22.64 10.82
CA PRO A 139 -3.80 -24.07 11.14
C PRO A 139 -2.42 -24.65 11.50
N ASP A 140 -1.34 -23.95 11.20
CA ASP A 140 0.04 -24.41 11.41
C ASP A 140 0.68 -23.80 12.67
N SER A 141 1.88 -24.27 13.02
CA SER A 141 2.73 -23.62 14.05
C SER A 141 3.23 -22.22 13.67
N ASN A 142 3.21 -21.90 12.38
CA ASN A 142 3.56 -20.58 11.85
C ASN A 142 2.32 -19.66 11.87
N GLY A 143 2.54 -18.39 12.14
CA GLY A 143 1.50 -17.37 12.23
C GLY A 143 1.13 -16.75 10.88
N ILE A 144 0.60 -15.54 10.97
CA ILE A 144 0.39 -14.64 9.82
C ILE A 144 1.49 -13.58 9.82
N ALA A 145 1.95 -13.17 8.63
CA ALA A 145 3.05 -12.23 8.51
C ALA A 145 2.54 -10.79 8.62
N ASP A 146 2.98 -10.08 9.65
CA ASP A 146 2.82 -8.63 9.76
C ASP A 146 4.04 -7.96 9.11
N VAL A 147 3.81 -7.34 7.96
CA VAL A 147 4.86 -6.67 7.20
C VAL A 147 5.20 -5.30 7.79
N THR A 148 4.27 -4.69 8.53
CA THR A 148 4.46 -3.38 9.15
C THR A 148 5.41 -3.47 10.34
N ASP A 149 5.20 -4.45 11.22
CA ASP A 149 6.05 -4.65 12.40
C ASP A 149 7.18 -5.68 12.16
N GLY A 150 7.12 -6.44 11.07
CA GLY A 150 8.11 -7.48 10.75
C GLY A 150 8.03 -8.70 11.67
N VAL A 151 6.82 -9.05 12.14
CA VAL A 151 6.61 -10.14 13.11
C VAL A 151 5.69 -11.23 12.58
N ASP A 152 5.88 -12.46 13.09
CA ASP A 152 4.99 -13.59 12.85
C ASP A 152 3.92 -13.64 13.96
N ILE A 153 2.69 -13.22 13.65
CA ILE A 153 1.59 -13.18 14.63
C ILE A 153 0.98 -14.58 14.75
N LYS A 154 1.19 -15.23 15.89
CA LYS A 154 0.69 -16.59 16.17
C LYS A 154 -0.84 -16.66 16.20
N SER A 155 -1.38 -17.85 15.90
CA SER A 155 -2.82 -18.11 15.95
C SER A 155 -3.38 -17.76 17.34
N GLY A 156 -4.52 -17.07 17.37
CA GLY A 156 -5.15 -16.55 18.60
C GLY A 156 -4.57 -15.23 19.13
N ALA A 157 -3.38 -14.80 18.68
CA ALA A 157 -2.82 -13.51 19.09
C ALA A 157 -3.55 -12.35 18.40
N SER A 158 -3.50 -11.16 19.03
CA SER A 158 -4.16 -9.97 18.50
C SER A 158 -3.46 -9.47 17.25
N VAL A 159 -4.24 -9.07 16.25
CA VAL A 159 -3.74 -8.43 15.03
C VAL A 159 -3.94 -6.92 15.15
N PRO A 160 -2.85 -6.12 15.06
CA PRO A 160 -2.95 -4.67 15.11
C PRO A 160 -3.79 -4.10 13.97
N GLN A 161 -4.46 -2.98 14.23
CA GLN A 161 -5.19 -2.26 13.20
C GLN A 161 -4.22 -1.46 12.32
N ASN A 162 -4.58 -1.31 11.04
CA ASN A 162 -3.83 -0.57 10.03
C ASN A 162 -2.47 -1.19 9.64
N HIS A 163 -2.17 -2.41 10.08
CA HIS A 163 -0.98 -3.14 9.65
C HIS A 163 -1.26 -3.92 8.37
N LEU A 164 -0.26 -4.02 7.52
CA LEU A 164 -0.32 -4.85 6.32
C LEU A 164 -0.02 -6.30 6.69
N ILE A 165 -1.05 -7.14 6.61
CA ILE A 165 -0.94 -8.57 6.82
C ILE A 165 -0.82 -9.25 5.46
N LEU A 166 0.29 -9.94 5.24
CA LEU A 166 0.56 -10.67 4.01
C LEU A 166 0.31 -12.17 4.20
N PHE A 167 -0.36 -12.78 3.22
CA PHE A 167 -0.62 -14.21 3.19
C PHE A 167 0.09 -14.86 2.00
N PRO A 168 1.37 -15.27 2.13
CA PRO A 168 2.10 -15.92 1.04
C PRO A 168 1.43 -17.22 0.57
N ARG A 169 0.74 -17.89 1.48
CA ARG A 169 -0.10 -19.07 1.23
C ARG A 169 -1.43 -18.87 1.93
N GLY A 170 -2.48 -19.40 1.32
CA GLY A 170 -3.85 -19.34 1.80
C GLY A 170 -4.13 -20.30 2.95
N GLY A 171 -5.38 -20.29 3.40
CA GLY A 171 -5.84 -21.11 4.53
C GLY A 171 -5.60 -20.47 5.90
N ARG A 172 -4.92 -19.31 5.94
CA ARG A 172 -4.74 -18.47 7.13
C ARG A 172 -5.67 -17.26 7.05
N GLY A 173 -5.83 -16.56 8.16
CA GLY A 173 -6.83 -15.50 8.19
C GLY A 173 -6.79 -14.59 9.40
N VAL A 174 -7.79 -13.70 9.41
CA VAL A 174 -8.09 -12.79 10.52
C VAL A 174 -9.54 -12.96 10.93
N GLY A 175 -9.74 -13.29 12.20
CA GLY A 175 -11.05 -13.50 12.81
C GLY A 175 -11.36 -12.44 13.85
N SER A 176 -12.64 -12.27 14.13
CA SER A 176 -13.06 -11.42 15.25
C SER A 176 -12.63 -12.05 16.58
N ALA A 177 -12.15 -11.21 17.51
CA ALA A 177 -11.83 -11.64 18.87
C ALA A 177 -13.08 -12.21 19.56
N GLU A 178 -12.87 -13.13 20.49
CA GLU A 178 -13.95 -13.79 21.20
C GLU A 178 -14.73 -12.81 22.09
N GLY A 179 -16.04 -13.04 22.24
CA GLY A 179 -16.91 -12.17 23.04
C GLY A 179 -17.27 -10.83 22.41
N MET A 180 -16.79 -10.55 21.19
CA MET A 180 -17.16 -9.35 20.45
C MET A 180 -18.59 -9.45 19.92
N LYS A 181 -19.39 -8.40 20.14
CA LYS A 181 -20.75 -8.26 19.59
C LYS A 181 -20.76 -7.65 18.19
N THR A 182 -19.67 -6.98 17.82
CA THR A 182 -19.46 -6.33 16.53
C THR A 182 -18.39 -7.06 15.74
N GLY A 183 -18.55 -7.07 14.42
CA GLY A 183 -17.62 -7.71 13.49
C GLY A 183 -16.33 -6.90 13.28
N LEU A 184 -15.54 -7.35 12.31
CA LEU A 184 -14.37 -6.63 11.81
C LEU A 184 -14.71 -5.87 10.54
N THR A 185 -14.10 -4.71 10.36
CA THR A 185 -14.00 -4.07 9.05
C THR A 185 -12.58 -4.27 8.55
N VAL A 186 -12.44 -4.91 7.38
CA VAL A 186 -11.14 -5.23 6.79
C VAL A 186 -11.06 -4.72 5.36
N MET A 187 -9.88 -4.27 4.96
CA MET A 187 -9.54 -4.06 3.56
C MET A 187 -8.81 -5.30 3.07
N VAL A 188 -9.18 -5.81 1.90
CA VAL A 188 -8.64 -7.04 1.35
C VAL A 188 -8.29 -6.82 -0.11
N ARG A 189 -7.09 -7.23 -0.50
CA ARG A 189 -6.69 -7.45 -1.88
C ARG A 189 -6.41 -8.93 -2.02
N GLY A 190 -6.93 -9.57 -3.06
CA GLY A 190 -6.86 -11.03 -3.13
C GLY A 190 -8.23 -11.70 -2.99
N ALA A 191 -8.29 -12.96 -3.42
CA ALA A 191 -9.39 -13.85 -3.11
C ALA A 191 -9.45 -14.18 -1.61
N TYR A 192 -10.65 -14.39 -1.10
CA TYR A 192 -10.89 -14.75 0.29
C TYR A 192 -12.21 -15.50 0.46
N GLU A 193 -12.39 -16.14 1.62
CA GLU A 193 -13.63 -16.77 2.03
C GLU A 193 -13.96 -16.45 3.49
N ILE A 194 -15.23 -16.23 3.81
CA ILE A 194 -15.67 -16.03 5.20
C ILE A 194 -16.18 -17.36 5.77
N LYS A 195 -15.52 -17.86 6.82
CA LYS A 195 -15.86 -19.13 7.49
C LYS A 195 -16.12 -18.96 8.98
N THR A 196 -16.88 -19.90 9.53
CA THR A 196 -16.76 -20.22 10.96
C THR A 196 -15.56 -21.13 11.13
N ILE A 197 -14.65 -20.79 12.03
CA ILE A 197 -13.60 -21.70 12.46
C ILE A 197 -14.04 -22.26 13.82
N GLU A 198 -14.18 -23.57 13.89
CA GLU A 198 -14.35 -24.27 15.17
C GLU A 198 -13.02 -24.18 15.92
N LYS A 199 -13.06 -23.63 17.13
CA LYS A 199 -11.90 -23.45 18.01
C LYS A 199 -11.65 -24.69 18.86
#